data_AF-A0ABD4UTB1-F1
#
_entry.id   AF-A0ABD4UTB1-F1
#
_cell.length_a   1.000
_cell.length_b   1.000
_cell.length_c   1.000
_cell.angle_alpha   90.00
_cell.angle_beta   90.00
_cell.angle_gamma   90.00
#
_symmetry.space_group_name_H-M   'P 1'
#
loop_
_entity.id
_entity.type
_entity.pdbx_description
1 polymer ?
#
loop_
_entity_poly.entity_id
_entity_poly.type
_entity_poly.pdbx_seq_one_letter_code
_entity_poly.pdbx_strand_id
1 'polypeptide(L)'
;CGSGLKAVMLAANAIVAGDAEIVIAGGQENMSASPHVLPGSRDGFRMGDAKLVDTMIVDGLWDVYNQYHMGITAENVAKEYGITREEQDAFAALSQNKAEAA
;
A
#
# COMPACT_ATOMS: atom_id res chain seq x y z
N CYS A 1 2.36 -1.72 2.29
CA CYS A 1 1.93 -1.92 3.70
C CYS A 1 2.93 -2.70 4.56
N GLY A 2 3.42 -3.88 4.14
CA GLY A 2 4.25 -4.73 4.99
C GLY A 2 5.70 -4.27 5.23
N SER A 3 6.22 -3.30 4.47
CA SER A 3 7.63 -2.93 4.45
C SER A 3 8.18 -2.51 5.82
N GLY A 4 7.45 -1.64 6.54
CA GLY A 4 7.91 -1.14 7.84
C GLY A 4 8.06 -2.22 8.89
N LEU A 5 7.11 -3.16 8.95
CA LEU A 5 7.19 -4.30 9.86
C LEU A 5 8.26 -5.31 9.42
N LYS A 6 8.43 -5.53 8.11
CA LYS A 6 9.48 -6.40 7.58
C LYS A 6 10.87 -5.88 7.92
N ALA A 7 11.08 -4.56 7.92
CA ALA A 7 12.35 -3.96 8.35
C ALA A 7 12.69 -4.36 9.80
N VAL A 8 11.72 -4.34 10.71
CA VAL A 8 11.91 -4.77 12.11
C VAL A 8 12.24 -6.27 12.20
N MET A 9 11.57 -7.11 11.41
CA MET A 9 11.89 -8.54 11.34
C MET A 9 13.32 -8.79 10.85
N LEU A 10 13.79 -8.03 9.85
CA LEU A 10 15.16 -8.15 9.34
C LEU A 10 16.19 -7.67 10.37
N ALA A 11 15.89 -6.60 11.11
CA ALA A 11 16.72 -6.14 12.22
C ALA A 11 16.86 -7.22 13.31
N ALA A 12 15.75 -7.85 13.69
CA ALA A 12 15.76 -8.95 14.65
C ALA A 12 16.60 -10.14 14.14
N ASN A 13 16.45 -10.51 12.87
CA ASN A 13 17.24 -11.58 12.27
C ASN A 13 18.74 -11.28 12.30
N ALA A 14 19.15 -10.05 11.95
CA ALA A 14 20.56 -9.65 11.96
C ALA A 14 21.16 -9.68 13.38
N ILE A 15 20.39 -9.28 14.39
CA ILE A 15 20.83 -9.34 15.80
C ILE A 15 20.98 -10.79 16.27
N VAL A 16 19.98 -11.64 15.99
CA VAL A 16 20.03 -13.06 16.38
C VAL A 16 21.17 -13.81 15.68
N ALA A 17 21.46 -13.47 14.43
CA ALA A 17 22.57 -14.04 13.67
C ALA A 17 23.96 -13.57 14.14
N GLY A 18 24.02 -12.51 14.96
CA GLY A 18 25.28 -11.88 15.35
C GLY A 18 25.88 -10.95 14.28
N ASP A 19 25.12 -10.63 13.24
CA ASP A 19 25.55 -9.76 12.14
C ASP A 19 25.45 -8.26 12.50
N ALA A 20 24.62 -7.92 13.48
CA ALA A 20 24.45 -6.56 13.97
C ALA A 20 24.14 -6.53 15.47
N GLU A 21 24.51 -5.45 16.15
CA GLU A 21 24.17 -5.23 17.57
C GLU A 21 23.06 -4.18 17.74
N ILE A 22 23.07 -3.13 16.90
CA ILE A 22 22.12 -2.02 16.95
C ILE A 22 21.64 -1.72 15.53
N VAL A 23 20.33 -1.65 15.34
CA VAL A 23 19.70 -1.39 14.03
C VAL A 23 18.54 -0.41 14.21
N ILE A 24 18.47 0.62 13.36
CA ILE A 24 17.27 1.46 13.22
C ILE A 24 16.37 0.83 12.17
N ALA A 25 15.14 0.49 12.54
CA ALA A 25 14.19 -0.18 11.65
C ALA A 25 12.80 0.47 11.74
N GLY A 26 12.10 0.51 10.60
CA GLY A 26 10.79 1.11 10.46
C GLY A 26 10.44 1.32 8.99
N GLY A 27 9.56 2.29 8.71
CA GLY A 27 9.19 2.67 7.35
C GLY A 27 8.91 4.17 7.27
N GLN A 28 8.94 4.70 6.05
CA GLN A 28 8.57 6.07 5.72
C GLN A 28 7.70 6.05 4.47
N GLU A 29 6.78 7.01 4.33
CA GLU A 29 5.92 7.15 3.16
C GLU A 29 5.45 8.60 3.01
N ASN A 30 5.29 9.07 1.77
CA ASN A 30 4.64 10.35 1.47
C ASN A 30 3.78 10.23 0.20
N MET A 31 2.56 9.72 0.36
CA MET A 31 1.64 9.50 -0.76
C MET A 31 1.25 10.79 -1.47
N SER A 32 1.13 11.92 -0.75
CA SER A 32 0.80 13.22 -1.32
C SER A 32 1.83 13.74 -2.31
N ALA A 33 3.09 13.29 -2.22
CA ALA A 33 4.17 13.67 -3.10
C ALA A 33 4.40 12.68 -4.26
N SER A 34 3.55 11.66 -4.43
CA SER A 34 3.72 10.65 -5.48
C SER A 34 3.60 11.27 -6.88
N PRO A 35 4.58 11.07 -7.78
CA PRO A 35 4.56 11.68 -9.10
C PRO A 35 3.66 10.91 -10.08
N HIS A 36 3.40 11.51 -11.23
CA HIS A 36 3.06 10.76 -12.43
C HIS A 36 4.33 10.39 -13.19
N VAL A 37 4.33 9.23 -13.84
CA VAL A 37 5.39 8.79 -14.77
C VAL A 37 4.86 8.69 -16.19
N LEU A 38 5.75 8.84 -17.17
CA LEU A 38 5.42 8.75 -18.60
C LEU A 38 6.17 7.57 -19.23
N PRO A 39 5.60 6.35 -19.22
CA PRO A 39 6.21 5.18 -19.83
C PRO A 39 6.45 5.38 -21.33
N GLY A 40 7.64 5.03 -21.83
CA GLY A 40 8.03 5.24 -23.23
C GLY A 40 8.60 6.63 -23.55
N SER A 41 8.66 7.53 -22.57
CA SER A 41 9.21 8.89 -22.76
C SER A 41 10.64 8.94 -23.30
N ARG A 42 11.47 7.92 -23.00
CA ARG A 42 12.85 7.82 -23.53
C ARG A 42 12.89 7.63 -25.04
N ASP A 43 11.95 6.87 -25.59
CA ASP A 43 11.88 6.59 -27.03
C ASP A 43 11.10 7.68 -27.78
N GLY A 44 10.27 8.42 -27.03
CA GLY A 44 9.42 9.48 -27.54
C GLY A 44 8.11 8.97 -28.13
N PHE A 45 7.16 9.89 -28.31
CA PHE A 45 5.84 9.58 -28.87
C PHE A 45 5.73 10.25 -30.24
N ARG A 46 5.82 9.45 -31.31
CA ARG A 46 5.85 9.99 -32.69
C ARG A 46 4.52 10.64 -33.08
N MET A 47 3.40 10.01 -32.76
CA MET A 47 2.04 10.45 -33.05
C MET A 47 1.05 9.63 -32.20
N GLY A 48 -0.07 10.23 -31.80
CA GLY A 48 -1.11 9.59 -30.98
C GLY A 48 -1.00 9.90 -29.49
N ASP A 49 -1.88 9.29 -28.71
CA ASP A 49 -2.02 9.57 -27.28
C ASP A 49 -0.94 8.87 -26.45
N ALA A 50 -0.57 9.49 -25.33
CA ALA A 50 0.28 8.91 -24.30
C ALA A 50 -0.36 9.10 -22.92
N LYS A 51 -0.21 8.11 -22.05
CA LYS A 51 -0.81 8.14 -20.71
C LYS A 51 0.25 8.53 -19.67
N LEU A 52 -0.03 9.58 -18.90
CA LEU A 52 0.63 9.79 -17.62
C LEU A 52 0.04 8.82 -16.60
N VAL A 53 0.91 8.06 -15.96
CA VAL A 53 0.55 6.99 -15.03
C VAL A 53 0.80 7.47 -13.61
N ASP A 54 -0.22 7.41 -12.77
CA ASP A 54 -0.14 7.74 -11.35
C ASP A 54 0.61 6.64 -10.58
N THR A 55 1.77 6.98 -9.99
CA THR A 55 2.60 6.01 -9.24
C THR A 55 1.97 5.60 -7.92
N MET A 56 1.19 6.47 -7.26
CA MET A 56 0.48 6.13 -6.03
C MET A 56 -0.45 4.95 -6.28
N ILE A 57 -1.17 4.99 -7.41
CA ILE A 57 -2.11 3.93 -7.79
C ILE A 57 -1.36 2.70 -8.26
N VAL A 58 -0.50 2.82 -9.27
CA VAL A 58 0.07 1.64 -9.94
C VAL A 58 1.11 0.92 -9.10
N ASP A 59 1.94 1.64 -8.34
CA ASP A 59 3.01 1.03 -7.56
C ASP A 59 2.53 0.62 -6.15
N GLY A 60 1.48 1.26 -5.64
CA GLY A 60 1.00 1.06 -4.27
C GLY A 60 -0.36 0.37 -4.10
N LEU A 61 -1.30 0.60 -5.03
CA LEU A 61 -2.73 0.31 -4.83
C LEU A 61 -3.38 -0.51 -5.95
N TRP A 62 -2.61 -0.96 -6.94
CA TRP A 62 -3.11 -1.74 -8.08
C TRP A 62 -2.60 -3.18 -8.02
N ASP A 63 -3.52 -4.14 -8.15
CA ASP A 63 -3.15 -5.55 -8.18
C ASP A 63 -2.52 -5.90 -9.55
N VAL A 64 -1.28 -6.37 -9.52
CA VAL A 64 -0.56 -6.70 -10.76
C VAL A 64 -1.14 -7.91 -11.49
N TYR A 65 -1.78 -8.84 -10.79
CA TYR A 65 -2.25 -10.09 -11.39
C TYR A 65 -3.68 -9.99 -11.93
N ASN A 66 -4.53 -9.27 -11.20
CA ASN A 66 -5.97 -9.16 -11.46
C ASN A 66 -6.35 -7.83 -12.12
N GLN A 67 -5.42 -6.87 -12.19
CA GLN A 67 -5.60 -5.58 -12.86
C GLN A 67 -6.81 -4.79 -12.33
N TYR A 68 -6.90 -4.63 -11.01
CA TYR A 68 -7.87 -3.77 -10.36
C TYR A 68 -7.29 -3.10 -9.11
N HIS A 69 -8.01 -2.10 -8.57
CA HIS A 69 -7.64 -1.42 -7.34
C HIS A 69 -7.77 -2.34 -6.12
N MET A 70 -6.94 -2.15 -5.08
CA MET A 70 -7.01 -2.91 -3.81
C MET A 70 -8.40 -2.90 -3.16
N GLY A 71 -9.20 -1.85 -3.36
CA GLY A 71 -10.59 -1.80 -2.90
C GLY A 71 -11.44 -2.97 -3.42
N ILE A 72 -11.18 -3.47 -4.63
CA ILE A 72 -11.88 -4.65 -5.17
C ILE A 72 -11.46 -5.93 -4.44
N THR A 73 -10.22 -6.03 -3.95
CA THR A 73 -9.83 -7.16 -3.09
C THR A 73 -10.63 -7.15 -1.78
N ALA A 74 -10.90 -5.97 -1.22
CA ALA A 74 -11.73 -5.82 -0.03
C ALA A 74 -13.18 -6.26 -0.32
N GLU A 75 -13.76 -5.88 -1.46
CA GLU A 75 -15.09 -6.33 -1.87
C GLU A 75 -15.15 -7.86 -2.08
N ASN A 76 -14.09 -8.46 -2.63
CA ASN A 76 -14.01 -9.92 -2.77
C ASN A 76 -14.05 -10.61 -1.40
N VAL A 77 -13.30 -10.09 -0.42
CA VAL A 77 -13.31 -10.59 0.97
C VAL A 77 -14.68 -10.37 1.61
N ALA A 78 -15.26 -9.17 1.49
CA ALA A 78 -16.56 -8.86 2.07
C ALA A 78 -17.64 -9.81 1.53
N LYS A 79 -17.64 -10.06 0.22
CA LYS A 79 -18.57 -11.01 -0.42
C LYS A 79 -18.33 -12.46 0.02
N GLU A 80 -17.08 -12.91 0.04
CA GLU A 80 -16.72 -14.30 0.38
C GLU A 80 -17.09 -14.65 1.82
N TYR A 81 -16.88 -13.71 2.74
CA TYR A 81 -17.12 -13.92 4.17
C TYR A 81 -18.46 -13.35 4.66
N GLY A 82 -19.27 -12.77 3.77
CA GLY A 82 -20.58 -12.22 4.11
C GLY A 82 -20.54 -11.00 5.03
N ILE A 83 -19.48 -10.19 4.97
CA ILE A 83 -19.31 -8.99 5.80
C ILE A 83 -20.18 -7.88 5.25
N THR A 84 -21.19 -7.45 6.00
CA THR A 84 -22.16 -6.46 5.53
C THR A 84 -21.60 -5.04 5.54
N ARG A 85 -22.28 -4.13 4.85
CA ARG A 85 -21.94 -2.71 4.89
C ARG A 85 -22.09 -2.13 6.30
N GLU A 86 -23.14 -2.52 7.01
CA GLU A 86 -23.44 -2.06 8.36
C GLU A 86 -22.35 -2.49 9.36
N GLU A 87 -21.82 -3.72 9.21
CA GLU A 87 -20.70 -4.20 10.03
C GLU A 87 -19.41 -3.41 9.77
N GLN A 88 -19.10 -3.14 8.49
CA GLN A 88 -17.94 -2.33 8.12
C GLN A 88 -18.04 -0.90 8.68
N ASP A 89 -19.21 -0.28 8.55
CA ASP A 89 -19.47 1.08 9.07
C ASP A 89 -19.40 1.12 10.60
N ALA A 90 -19.97 0.12 11.28
CA ALA A 90 -19.89 0.03 12.74
C ALA A 90 -18.45 -0.12 13.24
N PHE A 91 -17.64 -0.94 12.55
CA PHE A 91 -16.22 -1.08 12.83
C PHE A 91 -15.45 0.23 12.61
N ALA A 92 -15.70 0.90 11.49
CA ALA A 92 -15.05 2.18 11.16
C ALA A 92 -15.38 3.27 12.19
N ALA A 93 -16.66 3.40 12.57
CA ALA A 93 -17.09 4.37 13.59
C ALA A 93 -16.45 4.08 14.96
N LEU A 94 -16.41 2.81 15.37
CA LEU A 94 -15.74 2.41 16.61
C LEU A 94 -14.24 2.75 16.58
N SER A 95 -13.58 2.54 15.43
CA SER A 95 -12.17 2.89 15.26
C SER A 95 -11.94 4.39 15.42
N GLN A 96 -12.80 5.23 14.82
CA GLN A 96 -12.70 6.69 14.94
C GLN A 96 -12.93 7.17 16.37
N ASN A 97 -13.94 6.64 17.06
CA ASN A 97 -14.22 7.01 18.45
C ASN A 97 -13.05 6.65 19.39
N LYS A 98 -12.37 5.52 19.14
CA LYS A 98 -11.17 5.14 19.90
C LYS A 98 -10.00 6.08 19.64
N ALA A 99 -9.84 6.55 18.39
CA ALA A 99 -8.80 7.50 18.03
C ALA A 99 -9.07 8.89 18.62
N GLU A 100 -10.32 9.34 18.63
CA GLU A 100 -10.73 10.61 19.25
C GLU A 100 -10.47 10.63 20.76
N ALA A 101 -10.65 9.49 21.44
CA ALA A 101 -10.48 9.39 22.88
C ALA A 101 -9.02 9.25 23.37
N ALA A 102 -8.07 9.01 22.47
CA ALA A 102 -6.65 8.75 22.79
C ALA A 102 -5.82 10.03 22.83
#